data_AF-A0AA43QSZ3-F1
#
_entry.id   AF-A0AA43QSZ3-F1
#
_cell.length_a   1.000
_cell.length_b   1.000
_cell.length_c   1.000
_cell.angle_alpha   90.00
_cell.angle_beta   90.00
_cell.angle_gamma   90.00
#
_symmetry.space_group_name_H-M   'P 1'
#
loop_
_entity.id
_entity.type
_entity.pdbx_description
1 polymer ?
#
loop_
_entity_poly.entity_id
_entity_poly.type
_entity_poly.pdbx_seq_one_letter_code
_entity_poly.pdbx_strand_id
1 'polypeptide(L)'
;MVDVRAQRTDFRPGRGGWMVGKVNVGKSNLFENVFPKGRSDSLNFASVRAAAEQGQPDPELLSQRKTSDEAAAHGPKRTAVGLGIEQSGIGSLLPPAPAEVPYPRLPLVSPLPGTTASPIRLPFGAGKGELIDLPGLDRGGLDESVLDMHKKDLVMQNRPKPRQLSIRPGHSLLVGGVVRITPLTNDLTFLAFPFVPLESHVTSTARAIAIQTQQESCGVSVIAKPGVGSRIALAGKFSMKWDVTKQRAGPLTRKDAAGIRPDRLPFIIYSIDVLLEGCGWIELTAQVRRKDFRMAEENGSIFDSNPYPELEIASPEGRHVGVRRPMNGWLYSGKKPGSSRATTRPRRSMKGAKKMYKLTSTEQKLLELRTGPGAARLSPEIKAIHLEFAAKFDNGHFGARKVWRKYLPRLKYHNPAVTMTVSRHNDQEGLSELTVHYATPFDNSAARSSSSTADDTFQGRRDVIDMRHKHESEILDRLMELTTAVPYKASALELAEMEEVAEDKRRRQQDRERQTQLNETKKHEQNLLEQARGSTA
;
A
#
# COMPACT_ATOMS: atom_id res chain seq x y z
N MET A 1 -12.08 9.95 7.97
CA MET A 1 -10.63 10.18 8.00
C MET A 1 -10.35 10.71 9.38
N VAL A 2 -10.13 9.80 10.34
CA VAL A 2 -9.67 10.19 11.67
C VAL A 2 -8.28 10.74 11.44
N ASP A 3 -8.06 12.01 11.77
CA ASP A 3 -6.74 12.61 11.78
C ASP A 3 -5.95 11.87 12.86
N VAL A 4 -5.35 10.73 12.49
CA VAL A 4 -4.32 10.06 13.27
C VAL A 4 -3.06 10.89 13.09
N ARG A 5 -3.11 12.13 13.57
CA ARG A 5 -1.95 12.67 14.28
C ARG A 5 -1.81 11.77 15.48
N ALA A 6 -1.10 10.66 15.29
CA ALA A 6 -0.38 10.04 16.38
C ALA A 6 0.34 11.22 17.04
N GLN A 7 -0.16 11.66 18.20
CA GLN A 7 0.66 12.43 19.10
C GLN A 7 1.94 11.61 19.18
N ARG A 8 3.01 12.12 18.59
CA ARG A 8 4.34 11.62 18.88
C ARG A 8 4.41 11.71 20.39
N THR A 9 4.26 10.58 21.06
CA THR A 9 4.71 10.41 22.43
C THR A 9 6.23 10.48 22.34
N ASP A 10 6.72 11.70 22.12
CA ASP A 10 8.13 12.04 22.14
C ASP A 10 8.55 11.83 23.60
N PHE A 11 9.00 10.62 23.93
CA PHE A 11 9.79 10.38 25.14
C PHE A 11 11.06 11.20 24.98
N ARG A 12 11.02 12.43 25.50
CA ARG A 12 12.17 13.33 25.46
C ARG A 12 13.30 12.70 26.28
N PRO A 13 14.53 12.62 25.76
CA PRO A 13 15.68 12.22 26.56
C PRO A 13 15.75 13.11 27.80
N GLY A 14 15.78 12.54 29.01
CA GLY A 14 15.90 13.33 30.24
C GLY A 14 14.71 13.31 31.22
N ARG A 15 13.60 12.58 30.97
CA ARG A 15 12.43 12.58 31.87
C ARG A 15 11.83 11.19 32.10
N GLY A 16 11.27 11.01 33.29
CA GLY A 16 10.51 9.81 33.67
C GLY A 16 9.10 9.81 33.07
N GLY A 17 8.59 8.65 32.66
CA GLY A 17 7.22 8.43 32.18
C GLY A 17 6.46 7.47 33.09
N TRP A 18 5.19 7.77 33.37
CA TRP A 18 4.31 6.94 34.19
C TRP A 18 3.24 6.32 33.30
N MET A 19 3.13 4.99 33.36
CA MET A 19 2.09 4.26 32.65
C MET A 19 0.96 3.91 33.62
N VAL A 20 -0.21 4.52 33.41
CA VAL A 20 -1.40 4.34 34.24
C VAL A 20 -2.57 3.92 33.35
N GLY A 21 -3.36 2.96 33.82
CA GLY A 21 -4.54 2.51 33.11
C GLY A 21 -5.36 1.52 33.93
N LYS A 22 -6.57 1.23 33.46
CA LYS A 22 -7.38 0.13 33.99
C LYS A 22 -6.67 -1.22 33.73
N VAL A 23 -6.99 -2.25 34.50
CA VAL A 23 -6.61 -3.64 34.14
C VAL A 23 -7.11 -4.00 32.72
N ASN A 24 -6.38 -4.86 32.00
CA ASN A 24 -6.76 -5.36 30.67
C ASN A 24 -6.86 -4.36 29.50
N VAL A 25 -6.31 -3.15 29.63
CA VAL A 25 -6.30 -2.17 28.52
C VAL A 25 -5.09 -2.30 27.58
N GLY A 26 -4.28 -3.35 27.73
CA GLY A 26 -3.06 -3.54 26.93
C GLY A 26 -1.87 -2.71 27.40
N LYS A 27 -1.86 -2.26 28.66
CA LYS A 27 -0.78 -1.47 29.27
C LYS A 27 0.60 -2.11 29.10
N SER A 28 0.75 -3.39 29.44
CA SER A 28 2.02 -4.12 29.33
C SER A 28 2.46 -4.30 27.86
N ASN A 29 1.52 -4.50 26.94
CA ASN A 29 1.80 -4.58 25.51
C ASN A 29 2.26 -3.22 24.94
N LEU A 30 1.61 -2.13 25.36
CA LEU A 30 2.07 -0.78 25.01
C LEU A 30 3.46 -0.52 25.57
N PHE A 31 3.69 -0.93 26.82
CA PHE A 31 4.97 -0.82 27.49
C PHE A 31 6.08 -1.54 26.71
N GLU A 32 5.85 -2.79 26.29
CA GLU A 32 6.82 -3.57 25.49
C GLU A 32 7.18 -2.89 24.17
N ASN A 33 6.20 -2.29 23.48
CA ASN A 33 6.40 -1.70 22.17
C ASN A 33 7.03 -0.30 22.23
N VAL A 34 6.82 0.41 23.34
CA VAL A 34 7.28 1.80 23.51
C VAL A 34 8.66 1.85 24.17
N PHE A 35 9.02 0.86 24.99
CA PHE A 35 10.31 0.87 25.69
C PHE A 35 11.48 0.85 24.68
N PRO A 36 12.46 1.76 24.81
CA PRO A 36 13.61 1.82 23.91
C PRO A 36 14.53 0.61 24.12
N LYS A 37 14.32 -0.44 23.33
CA LYS A 37 15.20 -1.62 23.26
C LYS A 37 16.50 -1.23 22.55
N GLY A 38 17.65 -1.60 23.13
CA GLY A 38 19.01 -1.19 22.76
C GLY A 38 19.21 -0.62 21.35
N ARG A 39 19.42 0.71 21.26
CA ARG A 39 20.23 1.32 20.19
C ARG A 39 21.68 1.33 20.65
N SER A 40 22.35 0.18 20.58
CA SER A 40 23.81 0.12 20.70
C SER A 40 24.39 -0.30 19.36
N ASP A 41 25.12 0.62 18.72
CA ASP A 41 25.84 0.44 17.44
C ASP A 41 27.06 -0.50 17.54
N SER A 42 27.05 -1.50 18.43
CA SER A 42 28.24 -2.34 18.63
C SER A 42 27.94 -3.73 19.22
N LEU A 43 27.01 -4.47 18.61
CA LEU A 43 26.89 -5.91 18.86
C LEU A 43 26.96 -6.65 17.52
N ASN A 44 28.05 -7.38 17.30
CA ASN A 44 28.21 -8.28 16.16
C ASN A 44 27.26 -9.48 16.34
N PHE A 45 26.06 -9.40 15.76
CA PHE A 45 25.05 -10.46 15.82
C PHE A 45 25.53 -11.83 15.30
N ALA A 46 26.65 -11.87 14.56
CA ALA A 46 27.30 -13.09 14.11
C ALA A 46 27.93 -13.90 15.25
N SER A 47 28.56 -13.26 16.25
CA SER A 47 29.20 -13.97 17.36
C SER A 47 28.18 -14.51 18.37
N VAL A 48 27.07 -13.81 18.56
CA VAL A 48 25.96 -14.23 19.44
C VAL A 48 25.24 -15.46 18.88
N ARG A 49 25.12 -15.59 17.55
CA ARG A 49 24.55 -16.80 16.93
C ARG A 49 25.49 -18.00 16.98
N ALA A 50 26.79 -17.78 16.76
CA ALA A 50 27.79 -18.84 16.83
C ALA A 50 27.90 -19.46 18.25
N ALA A 51 27.77 -18.65 19.30
CA ALA A 51 27.75 -19.13 20.69
C ALA A 51 26.45 -19.89 21.04
N ALA A 52 25.32 -19.54 20.43
CA ALA A 52 24.04 -20.22 20.65
C ALA A 52 23.97 -21.60 19.95
N GLU A 53 24.72 -21.80 18.86
CA GLU A 53 24.80 -23.08 18.15
C GLU A 53 25.70 -24.12 18.85
N GLN A 54 26.57 -23.70 19.78
CA GLN A 54 27.50 -24.59 20.50
C GLN A 54 27.05 -24.97 21.92
N GLY A 55 25.86 -24.57 22.35
CA GLY A 55 25.19 -25.19 23.51
C GLY A 55 25.87 -25.04 24.88
N GLN A 56 26.60 -23.95 25.15
CA GLN A 56 27.06 -23.62 26.51
C GLN A 56 26.32 -22.39 27.07
N PRO A 57 25.62 -22.51 28.21
CA PRO A 57 25.17 -21.35 28.98
C PRO A 57 26.20 -21.05 30.08
N ASP A 58 26.86 -19.89 30.02
CA ASP A 58 27.35 -19.25 31.25
C ASP A 58 27.53 -17.73 31.09
N PRO A 59 26.90 -16.91 31.96
CA PRO A 59 26.99 -15.45 31.93
C PRO A 59 28.15 -14.89 32.79
N GLU A 60 29.32 -15.53 32.80
CA GLU A 60 30.45 -15.12 33.67
C GLU A 60 31.79 -14.86 32.95
N LEU A 61 31.80 -14.75 31.61
CA LEU A 61 33.01 -14.46 30.83
C LEU A 61 32.94 -13.14 30.04
N LEU A 62 32.61 -12.03 30.71
CA LEU A 62 32.67 -10.68 30.12
C LEU A 62 33.44 -9.66 30.97
N SER A 63 34.29 -10.12 31.88
CA SER A 63 35.20 -9.28 32.66
C SER A 63 36.68 -9.61 32.40
N GLN A 64 37.15 -9.44 31.17
CA GLN A 64 38.58 -9.27 30.92
C GLN A 64 38.81 -8.21 29.84
N ARG A 65 38.99 -6.96 30.28
CA ARG A 65 39.78 -6.00 29.51
C ARG A 65 41.17 -5.94 30.12
N LYS A 66 42.14 -6.36 29.29
CA LYS A 66 43.58 -6.22 29.51
C LYS A 66 43.91 -4.78 29.89
N THR A 67 44.71 -4.67 30.93
CA THR A 67 45.54 -3.52 31.27
C THR A 67 46.56 -3.26 30.17
N SER A 68 46.49 -2.09 29.53
CA SER A 68 47.64 -1.34 28.98
C SER A 68 47.10 -0.17 28.14
N ASP A 69 47.11 1.02 28.73
CA ASP A 69 47.74 2.22 28.16
C ASP A 69 47.51 3.40 29.10
N GLU A 70 48.51 3.63 29.95
CA GLU A 70 48.76 4.92 30.59
C GLU A 70 49.31 5.89 29.55
N ALA A 71 48.55 6.93 29.21
CA ALA A 71 49.06 8.26 28.88
C ALA A 71 47.90 9.20 28.50
N ALA A 72 47.30 9.85 29.52
CA ALA A 72 46.84 11.24 29.46
C ALA A 72 46.14 11.58 30.79
N ALA A 73 46.96 12.02 31.75
CA ALA A 73 46.48 12.78 32.88
C ALA A 73 45.83 14.10 32.41
N HIS A 74 44.85 14.57 33.19
CA HIS A 74 44.20 15.89 33.22
C HIS A 74 42.80 16.02 32.59
N GLY A 75 41.77 15.91 33.44
CA GLY A 75 40.40 16.41 33.20
C GLY A 75 39.50 16.10 34.40
N PRO A 76 38.74 17.06 34.96
CA PRO A 76 38.43 17.08 36.39
C PRO A 76 37.31 16.10 36.78
N LYS A 77 37.43 15.56 37.99
CA LYS A 77 36.34 15.01 38.80
C LYS A 77 35.20 16.03 38.84
N ARG A 78 34.20 15.88 37.97
CA ARG A 78 32.92 16.57 38.14
C ARG A 78 32.11 15.78 39.15
N THR A 79 32.20 16.27 40.38
CA THR A 79 31.18 16.16 41.41
C THR A 79 29.81 15.89 40.80
N ALA A 80 29.17 14.81 41.25
CA ALA A 80 27.74 14.67 41.14
C ALA A 80 27.14 15.92 41.77
N VAL A 81 26.75 16.89 40.94
CA VAL A 81 25.78 17.89 41.32
C VAL A 81 24.49 17.10 41.45
N GLY A 82 24.31 16.52 42.64
CA GLY A 82 23.02 16.12 43.12
C GLY A 82 22.13 17.34 42.97
N LEU A 83 21.25 17.29 41.98
CA LEU A 83 20.01 18.03 42.08
C LEU A 83 19.31 17.40 43.28
N GLY A 84 19.52 18.04 44.43
CA GLY A 84 18.77 17.83 45.66
C GLY A 84 17.31 18.13 45.37
N ILE A 85 16.63 17.17 44.78
CA ILE A 85 15.23 16.94 45.07
C ILE A 85 15.29 16.22 46.41
N GLU A 86 15.08 16.98 47.49
CA GLU A 86 14.71 16.39 48.77
C GLU A 86 13.74 15.25 48.50
N GLN A 87 14.06 14.05 49.01
CA GLN A 87 13.22 12.86 48.97
C GLN A 87 11.91 13.15 49.72
N SER A 88 11.04 13.92 49.08
CA SER A 88 9.73 14.30 49.56
C SER A 88 8.81 13.11 49.29
N GLY A 89 8.85 12.12 50.19
CA GLY A 89 7.84 11.06 50.42
C GLY A 89 7.49 10.09 49.29
N ILE A 90 7.68 10.44 48.03
CA ILE A 90 7.19 9.72 46.85
C ILE A 90 8.19 8.64 46.41
N GLY A 91 9.48 8.86 46.64
CA GLY A 91 10.53 7.86 46.39
C GLY A 91 10.42 6.62 47.29
N SER A 92 9.75 6.73 48.43
CA SER A 92 9.48 5.62 49.36
C SER A 92 8.34 4.70 48.92
N LEU A 93 7.52 5.12 47.95
CA LEU A 93 6.35 4.35 47.47
C LEU A 93 6.66 3.46 46.27
N LEU A 94 7.86 3.59 45.70
CA LEU A 94 8.32 2.83 44.55
C LEU A 94 9.44 1.88 44.96
N PRO A 95 9.56 0.70 44.33
CA PRO A 95 10.72 -0.16 44.54
C PRO A 95 12.02 0.58 44.15
N PRO A 96 13.18 0.16 44.64
CA PRO A 96 14.46 0.74 44.23
C PRO A 96 14.63 0.63 42.71
N ALA A 97 15.23 1.65 42.09
CA ALA A 97 15.50 1.63 40.66
C ALA A 97 16.50 0.50 40.34
N PRO A 98 16.18 -0.46 39.45
CA PRO A 98 17.12 -1.49 39.04
C PRO A 98 18.25 -0.89 38.20
N ALA A 99 19.36 -1.61 38.02
CA ALA A 99 20.44 -1.17 37.14
C ALA A 99 19.98 -1.12 35.68
N GLU A 100 20.43 -0.11 34.93
CA GLU A 100 20.13 0.00 33.49
C GLU A 100 20.84 -1.11 32.72
N VAL A 101 20.06 -1.95 32.04
CA VAL A 101 20.56 -3.03 31.18
C VAL A 101 20.04 -2.85 29.75
N PRO A 102 20.81 -3.23 28.71
CA PRO A 102 20.39 -3.05 27.31
C PRO A 102 19.09 -3.78 26.93
N TYR A 103 18.80 -4.90 27.59
CA TYR A 103 17.63 -5.74 27.37
C TYR A 103 17.03 -6.14 28.73
N PRO A 104 16.22 -5.28 29.36
CA PRO A 104 15.57 -5.65 30.62
C PRO A 104 14.52 -6.72 30.39
N ARG A 105 14.25 -7.54 31.42
CA ARG A 105 13.08 -8.43 31.42
C ARG A 105 11.83 -7.56 31.48
N LEU A 106 11.07 -7.56 30.38
CA LEU A 106 9.84 -6.78 30.28
C LEU A 106 8.68 -7.48 30.99
N PRO A 107 7.67 -6.72 31.47
CA PRO A 107 6.48 -7.31 32.06
C PRO A 107 5.79 -8.26 31.08
N LEU A 108 5.39 -9.44 31.55
CA LEU A 108 4.69 -10.41 30.72
C LEU A 108 3.36 -9.83 30.21
N VAL A 109 3.17 -9.86 28.89
CA VAL A 109 1.90 -9.49 28.25
C VAL A 109 0.96 -10.68 28.39
N SER A 110 0.09 -10.64 29.41
CA SER A 110 -0.99 -11.61 29.57
C SER A 110 -2.34 -10.95 29.29
N PRO A 111 -3.29 -11.68 28.66
CA PRO A 111 -4.64 -11.21 28.41
C PRO A 111 -5.53 -11.19 29.66
N LEU A 112 -5.02 -11.65 30.82
CA LEU A 112 -5.77 -11.68 32.07
C LEU A 112 -5.64 -10.37 32.86
N PRO A 113 -6.69 -9.95 33.59
CA PRO A 113 -6.65 -8.73 34.41
C PRO A 113 -5.65 -8.87 35.55
N GLY A 114 -5.01 -7.75 35.92
CA GLY A 114 -4.14 -7.67 37.09
C GLY A 114 -2.70 -8.18 36.90
N THR A 115 -2.22 -8.31 35.66
CA THR A 115 -0.89 -8.89 35.37
C THR A 115 0.30 -8.11 35.91
N THR A 116 0.15 -6.80 36.17
CA THR A 116 1.15 -6.00 36.90
C THR A 116 0.70 -5.85 38.36
N ALA A 117 1.26 -6.65 39.27
CA ALA A 117 0.89 -6.64 40.70
C ALA A 117 1.62 -5.54 41.51
N SER A 118 2.81 -5.12 41.06
CA SER A 118 3.64 -4.09 41.72
C SER A 118 4.19 -3.11 40.69
N PRO A 119 4.50 -1.84 41.08
CA PRO A 119 5.16 -0.90 40.18
C PRO A 119 6.45 -1.46 39.60
N ILE A 120 6.61 -1.45 38.28
CA ILE A 120 7.83 -1.90 37.59
C ILE A 120 8.58 -0.68 37.08
N ARG A 121 9.83 -0.54 37.52
CA ARG A 121 10.74 0.54 37.15
C ARG A 121 11.74 0.07 36.11
N LEU A 122 11.84 0.77 34.98
CA LEU A 122 12.80 0.46 33.93
C LEU A 122 13.56 1.72 33.51
N PRO A 123 14.80 1.90 33.98
CA PRO A 123 15.64 3.03 33.57
C PRO A 123 16.13 2.87 32.14
N PHE A 124 16.39 4.00 31.48
CA PHE A 124 16.96 4.06 30.14
C PHE A 124 17.74 5.37 29.92
N GLY A 125 18.64 5.37 28.94
CA GLY A 125 19.33 6.57 28.47
C GLY A 125 20.48 7.01 29.38
N ALA A 126 21.20 6.08 30.00
CA ALA A 126 22.31 6.30 30.93
C ALA A 126 21.90 7.14 32.15
N GLY A 127 20.84 6.70 32.84
CA GLY A 127 20.29 7.39 34.02
C GLY A 127 19.56 8.70 33.73
N LYS A 128 19.29 9.01 32.46
CA LYS A 128 18.55 10.22 32.06
C LYS A 128 17.03 10.02 31.99
N GLY A 129 16.53 8.79 32.01
CA GLY A 129 15.10 8.52 31.89
C GLY A 129 14.70 7.25 32.63
N GLU A 130 13.41 7.18 32.97
CA GLU A 130 12.83 6.01 33.62
C GLU A 130 11.39 5.82 33.15
N LEU A 131 10.99 4.57 32.89
CA LEU A 131 9.60 4.24 32.62
C LEU A 131 9.05 3.44 33.80
N ILE A 132 7.95 3.92 34.38
CA ILE A 132 7.31 3.30 35.55
C ILE A 132 5.97 2.72 35.09
N ASP A 133 5.86 1.40 35.11
CA ASP A 133 4.60 0.69 34.91
C ASP A 133 3.87 0.56 36.24
N LEU A 134 2.72 1.21 36.41
CA LEU A 134 1.92 1.05 37.62
C LEU A 134 0.96 -0.14 37.48
N PRO A 135 0.58 -0.79 38.60
CA PRO A 135 -0.50 -1.77 38.62
C PRO A 135 -1.75 -1.20 37.96
N GLY A 136 -2.44 -2.05 37.18
CA GLY A 136 -3.71 -1.65 36.58
C GLY A 136 -4.74 -1.39 37.68
N LEU A 137 -5.50 -0.30 37.56
CA LEU A 137 -6.60 -0.04 38.48
C LEU A 137 -7.76 -0.97 38.15
N ASP A 138 -8.12 -1.87 39.07
CA ASP A 138 -9.35 -2.63 38.94
C ASP A 138 -10.55 -1.70 39.22
N ARG A 139 -11.53 -1.74 38.32
CA ARG A 139 -12.76 -0.95 38.42
C ARG A 139 -14.00 -1.83 38.19
N GLY A 140 -13.82 -3.15 38.33
CA GLY A 140 -14.78 -4.17 37.94
C GLY A 140 -15.09 -4.18 36.45
N GLY A 141 -15.70 -5.24 35.97
CA GLY A 141 -15.99 -5.39 34.54
C GLY A 141 -17.09 -6.38 34.28
N LEU A 142 -17.54 -6.42 33.02
CA LEU A 142 -18.54 -7.39 32.58
C LEU A 142 -18.09 -8.85 32.84
N ASP A 143 -16.78 -9.09 32.92
CA ASP A 143 -16.17 -10.38 33.22
C ASP A 143 -16.52 -10.93 34.61
N GLU A 144 -16.87 -10.09 35.58
CA GLU A 144 -17.33 -10.54 36.90
C GLU A 144 -18.65 -11.32 36.83
N SER A 145 -19.51 -10.91 35.90
CA SER A 145 -20.86 -11.48 35.66
C SER A 145 -20.85 -12.69 34.73
N VAL A 146 -19.68 -13.04 34.17
CA VAL A 146 -19.51 -14.08 33.15
C VAL A 146 -18.79 -15.29 33.74
N LEU A 147 -19.23 -16.49 33.38
CA LEU A 147 -18.61 -17.76 33.80
C LEU A 147 -17.11 -17.75 33.51
N ASP A 148 -16.30 -18.32 34.41
CA ASP A 148 -14.84 -18.23 34.32
C ASP A 148 -14.28 -18.83 33.01
N MET A 149 -14.94 -19.86 32.47
CA MET A 149 -14.60 -20.48 31.19
C MET A 149 -14.78 -19.55 29.98
N HIS A 150 -15.71 -18.58 30.06
CA HIS A 150 -16.06 -17.66 28.96
C HIS A 150 -15.43 -16.28 29.09
N LYS A 151 -14.69 -15.99 30.16
CA LYS A 151 -14.02 -14.69 30.36
C LYS A 151 -13.08 -14.33 29.20
N LYS A 152 -12.40 -15.31 28.62
CA LYS A 152 -11.50 -15.11 27.47
C LYS A 152 -12.27 -14.79 26.18
N ASP A 153 -13.52 -15.24 26.08
CA ASP A 153 -14.37 -15.01 24.91
C ASP A 153 -14.87 -13.56 24.83
N LEU A 154 -14.85 -12.84 25.96
CA LEU A 154 -15.13 -11.40 25.98
C LEU A 154 -14.07 -10.61 25.21
N VAL A 155 -12.81 -11.07 25.23
CA VAL A 155 -11.70 -10.34 24.61
C VAL A 155 -11.70 -10.56 23.10
N MET A 156 -11.84 -9.47 22.34
CA MET A 156 -11.76 -9.52 20.88
C MET A 156 -10.32 -9.83 20.41
N GLN A 157 -10.04 -11.10 20.12
CA GLN A 157 -8.72 -11.54 19.62
C GLN A 157 -8.56 -11.32 18.11
N ASN A 158 -9.65 -11.49 17.36
CA ASN A 158 -9.69 -11.37 15.91
C ASN A 158 -10.72 -10.31 15.51
N ARG A 159 -10.49 -9.63 14.38
CA ARG A 159 -11.45 -8.68 13.83
C ARG A 159 -12.77 -9.42 13.48
N PRO A 160 -13.90 -9.13 14.17
CA PRO A 160 -15.16 -9.79 13.89
C PRO A 160 -15.69 -9.35 12.52
N LYS A 161 -16.32 -10.30 11.80
CA LYS A 161 -17.13 -10.01 10.63
C LYS A 161 -18.60 -10.02 11.10
N PRO A 162 -19.19 -8.86 11.41
CA PRO A 162 -20.55 -8.82 11.91
C PRO A 162 -21.51 -9.39 10.86
N ARG A 163 -22.56 -10.07 11.32
CA ARG A 163 -23.74 -10.38 10.51
C ARG A 163 -24.77 -9.28 10.73
N GLN A 164 -25.45 -8.87 9.67
CA GLN A 164 -26.61 -7.98 9.81
C GLN A 164 -27.78 -8.75 10.43
N LEU A 165 -28.29 -8.25 11.55
CA LEU A 165 -29.48 -8.78 12.23
C LEU A 165 -30.60 -7.75 12.16
N SER A 166 -31.84 -8.20 11.91
CA SER A 166 -33.01 -7.32 11.85
C SER A 166 -33.84 -7.50 13.12
N ILE A 167 -33.97 -6.43 13.90
CA ILE A 167 -34.76 -6.38 15.13
C ILE A 167 -36.09 -5.70 14.77
N ARG A 168 -37.15 -6.51 14.72
CA ARG A 168 -38.51 -6.03 14.46
C ARG A 168 -39.14 -5.47 15.74
N PRO A 169 -40.23 -4.69 15.64
CA PRO A 169 -41.02 -4.33 16.81
C PRO A 169 -41.37 -5.54 17.67
N GLY A 170 -41.33 -5.37 18.99
CA GLY A 170 -41.55 -6.44 19.97
C GLY A 170 -40.41 -7.48 20.08
N HIS A 171 -39.30 -7.32 19.37
CA HIS A 171 -38.12 -8.18 19.48
C HIS A 171 -36.93 -7.44 20.10
N SER A 172 -36.03 -8.21 20.72
CA SER A 172 -34.78 -7.70 21.31
C SER A 172 -33.58 -8.44 20.74
N LEU A 173 -32.44 -7.76 20.72
CA LEU A 173 -31.14 -8.37 20.50
C LEU A 173 -30.54 -8.77 21.85
N LEU A 174 -30.20 -10.04 22.00
CA LEU A 174 -29.54 -10.60 23.17
C LEU A 174 -28.10 -10.99 22.81
N VAL A 175 -27.13 -10.54 23.59
CA VAL A 175 -25.69 -10.76 23.35
C VAL A 175 -25.10 -11.52 24.53
N GLY A 176 -24.62 -12.74 24.26
CA GLY A 176 -24.11 -13.68 25.27
C GLY A 176 -25.08 -14.02 26.41
N GLY A 177 -26.37 -13.70 26.27
CA GLY A 177 -27.33 -13.81 27.37
C GLY A 177 -27.16 -12.78 28.49
N VAL A 178 -26.19 -11.86 28.38
CA VAL A 178 -25.87 -10.88 29.44
C VAL A 178 -26.39 -9.47 29.12
N VAL A 179 -26.32 -9.05 27.86
CA VAL A 179 -26.76 -7.71 27.43
C VAL A 179 -27.95 -7.84 26.49
N ARG A 180 -29.02 -7.11 26.77
CA ARG A 180 -30.24 -7.04 25.95
C ARG A 180 -30.44 -5.63 25.43
N ILE A 181 -30.66 -5.49 24.14
CA ILE A 181 -31.00 -4.23 23.46
C ILE A 181 -32.40 -4.35 22.91
N THR A 182 -33.28 -3.42 23.28
CA THR A 182 -34.69 -3.45 22.88
C THR A 182 -35.09 -2.12 22.27
N PRO A 183 -35.49 -2.10 20.99
CA PRO A 183 -36.12 -0.93 20.39
C PRO A 183 -37.40 -0.56 21.12
N LEU A 184 -37.58 0.73 21.42
CA LEU A 184 -38.80 1.27 22.02
C LEU A 184 -39.76 1.84 20.96
N THR A 185 -39.22 2.23 19.80
CA THR A 185 -39.99 2.76 18.67
C THR A 185 -40.66 1.63 17.88
N ASN A 186 -41.95 1.41 18.15
CA ASN A 186 -42.71 0.21 17.74
C ASN A 186 -43.10 0.14 16.25
N ASP A 187 -42.85 1.19 15.46
CA ASP A 187 -43.16 1.28 14.03
C ASP A 187 -41.93 1.06 13.13
N LEU A 188 -40.74 0.92 13.73
CA LEU A 188 -39.47 0.83 13.01
C LEU A 188 -38.80 -0.54 13.15
N THR A 189 -38.15 -0.98 12.08
CA THR A 189 -37.19 -2.10 12.14
C THR A 189 -35.79 -1.57 12.31
N PHE A 190 -35.09 -2.07 13.32
CA PHE A 190 -33.70 -1.71 13.61
C PHE A 190 -32.79 -2.76 12.99
N LEU A 191 -31.68 -2.33 12.40
CA LEU A 191 -30.63 -3.23 11.93
C LEU A 191 -29.45 -3.16 12.89
N ALA A 192 -28.98 -4.31 13.34
CA ALA A 192 -27.82 -4.45 14.21
C ALA A 192 -26.65 -5.09 13.48
N PHE A 193 -25.45 -4.54 13.74
CA PHE A 193 -24.18 -5.04 13.25
C PHE A 193 -23.25 -5.26 14.45
N PRO A 194 -23.24 -6.48 15.03
CA PRO A 194 -22.48 -6.75 16.25
C PRO A 194 -20.97 -6.92 15.97
N PHE A 195 -20.17 -5.93 16.33
CA PHE A 195 -18.70 -6.01 16.35
C PHE A 195 -18.23 -6.46 17.72
N VAL A 196 -18.68 -7.66 18.11
CA VAL A 196 -18.37 -8.31 19.38
C VAL A 196 -17.99 -9.77 19.12
N PRO A 197 -17.12 -10.38 19.94
CA PRO A 197 -16.77 -11.80 19.83
C PRO A 197 -17.88 -12.75 20.31
N LEU A 198 -18.90 -12.21 20.97
CA LEU A 198 -20.00 -12.97 21.56
C LEU A 198 -21.12 -13.29 20.56
N GLU A 199 -21.81 -14.40 20.80
CA GLU A 199 -23.02 -14.73 20.04
C GLU A 199 -24.11 -13.68 20.26
N SER A 200 -24.77 -13.32 19.16
CA SER A 200 -25.79 -12.29 19.09
C SER A 200 -27.06 -12.87 18.48
N HIS A 201 -28.14 -12.90 19.25
CA HIS A 201 -29.39 -13.58 18.90
C HIS A 201 -30.57 -12.61 18.98
N VAL A 202 -31.45 -12.63 17.99
CA VAL A 202 -32.70 -11.85 18.01
C VAL A 202 -33.86 -12.77 18.36
N THR A 203 -34.65 -12.38 19.35
CA THR A 203 -35.84 -13.14 19.81
C THR A 203 -36.92 -12.19 20.30
N SER A 204 -38.11 -12.69 20.64
CA SER A 204 -39.18 -11.86 21.21
C SER A 204 -38.72 -11.22 22.51
N THR A 205 -39.19 -10.00 22.80
CA THR A 205 -38.76 -9.25 24.00
C THR A 205 -39.03 -10.04 25.28
N ALA A 206 -40.20 -10.68 25.38
CA ALA A 206 -40.55 -11.54 26.51
C ALA A 206 -39.56 -12.69 26.71
N ARG A 207 -39.19 -13.39 25.63
CA ARG A 207 -38.23 -14.49 25.69
C ARG A 207 -36.81 -14.01 25.95
N ALA A 208 -36.43 -12.86 25.40
CA ALA A 208 -35.13 -12.23 25.68
C ALA A 208 -35.00 -11.89 27.17
N ILE A 209 -36.06 -11.36 27.79
CA ILE A 209 -36.12 -11.10 29.24
C ILE A 209 -35.98 -12.42 30.00
N ALA A 210 -36.80 -13.43 29.70
CA ALA A 210 -36.77 -14.71 30.41
C ALA A 210 -35.40 -15.41 30.36
N ILE A 211 -34.71 -15.38 29.21
CA ILE A 211 -33.35 -15.92 29.06
C ILE A 211 -32.35 -15.08 29.87
N GLN A 212 -32.42 -13.75 29.76
CA GLN A 212 -31.48 -12.84 30.45
C GLN A 212 -31.63 -12.92 31.98
N THR A 213 -32.86 -13.07 32.48
CA THR A 213 -33.16 -13.23 33.91
C THR A 213 -33.00 -14.68 34.39
N GLN A 214 -32.53 -15.59 33.53
CA GLN A 214 -32.29 -17.01 33.85
C GLN A 214 -33.54 -17.78 34.30
N GLN A 215 -34.72 -17.37 33.83
CA GLN A 215 -36.00 -18.07 34.08
C GLN A 215 -36.25 -19.19 33.07
N GLU A 216 -35.68 -19.08 31.87
CA GLU A 216 -35.75 -20.12 30.82
C GLU A 216 -34.34 -20.50 30.36
N SER A 217 -34.11 -21.79 30.15
CA SER A 217 -32.96 -22.28 29.39
C SER A 217 -33.37 -22.47 27.93
N CYS A 218 -32.69 -21.77 27.04
CA CYS A 218 -32.89 -21.89 25.60
C CYS A 218 -31.57 -22.34 24.96
N GLY A 219 -31.60 -22.93 23.77
CA GLY A 219 -30.43 -23.31 22.96
C GLY A 219 -29.57 -22.13 22.46
N VAL A 220 -29.55 -21.02 23.21
CA VAL A 220 -28.71 -19.85 23.04
C VAL A 220 -27.57 -19.95 24.06
N SER A 221 -26.33 -19.67 23.64
CA SER A 221 -25.18 -19.66 24.54
C SER A 221 -25.32 -18.54 25.59
N VAL A 222 -25.67 -18.93 26.83
CA VAL A 222 -25.74 -18.03 27.99
C VAL A 222 -24.42 -18.13 28.75
N ILE A 223 -23.63 -17.07 28.69
CA ILE A 223 -22.31 -17.02 29.35
C ILE A 223 -22.38 -16.44 30.78
N ALA A 224 -23.56 -15.98 31.22
CA ALA A 224 -23.78 -15.38 32.52
C ALA A 224 -23.65 -16.41 33.66
N LYS A 225 -23.04 -16.01 34.79
CA LYS A 225 -23.02 -16.84 36.02
C LYS A 225 -24.44 -17.03 36.57
N PRO A 226 -24.77 -18.16 37.21
CA PRO A 226 -26.03 -18.33 37.93
C PRO A 226 -26.24 -17.21 38.97
N GLY A 227 -27.46 -16.68 39.06
CA GLY A 227 -27.84 -15.61 39.98
C GLY A 227 -27.67 -14.19 39.42
N VAL A 228 -26.92 -14.01 38.32
CA VAL A 228 -26.78 -12.71 37.64
C VAL A 228 -28.13 -12.22 37.12
N GLY A 229 -29.05 -13.12 36.77
CA GLY A 229 -30.39 -12.77 36.27
C GLY A 229 -31.16 -11.84 37.21
N SER A 230 -30.99 -11.98 38.52
CA SER A 230 -31.61 -11.11 39.54
C SER A 230 -31.01 -9.71 39.64
N ARG A 231 -29.79 -9.54 39.15
CA ARG A 231 -29.02 -8.28 39.15
C ARG A 231 -29.11 -7.54 37.82
N ILE A 232 -29.87 -8.06 36.84
CA ILE A 232 -30.08 -7.37 35.57
C ILE A 232 -30.91 -6.12 35.83
N ALA A 233 -30.40 -4.96 35.39
CA ALA A 233 -31.08 -3.69 35.49
C ALA A 233 -30.97 -2.90 34.19
N LEU A 234 -31.80 -1.88 34.06
CA LEU A 234 -31.77 -0.96 32.94
C LEU A 234 -30.50 -0.09 33.01
N ALA A 235 -29.61 -0.23 32.03
CA ALA A 235 -28.42 0.61 31.89
C ALA A 235 -28.76 2.02 31.41
N GLY A 236 -29.82 2.14 30.60
CA GLY A 236 -30.33 3.42 30.16
C GLY A 236 -31.24 3.32 28.94
N LYS A 237 -31.90 4.43 28.67
CA LYS A 237 -32.64 4.68 27.42
C LYS A 237 -31.81 5.62 26.55
N PHE A 238 -31.73 5.34 25.26
CA PHE A 238 -30.87 6.07 24.34
C PHE A 238 -31.59 6.42 23.04
N SER A 239 -31.45 7.67 22.63
CA SER A 239 -32.00 8.22 21.39
C SER A 239 -30.98 8.18 20.25
N MET A 240 -31.38 7.65 19.10
CA MET A 240 -30.55 7.57 17.89
C MET A 240 -30.58 8.88 17.10
N LYS A 241 -29.71 9.82 17.47
CA LYS A 241 -29.71 11.18 16.88
C LYS A 241 -28.74 11.43 15.72
N TRP A 242 -27.87 10.46 15.40
CA TRP A 242 -26.83 10.68 14.39
C TRP A 242 -27.30 10.26 13.00
N ASP A 243 -27.51 11.23 12.12
CA ASP A 243 -27.82 11.01 10.70
C ASP A 243 -26.59 10.42 9.97
N VAL A 244 -26.78 9.22 9.41
CA VAL A 244 -25.81 8.49 8.60
C VAL A 244 -26.35 8.19 7.18
N THR A 245 -27.40 8.89 6.76
CA THR A 245 -28.09 8.69 5.46
C THR A 245 -27.11 8.77 4.30
N LYS A 246 -26.20 9.75 4.32
CA LYS A 246 -25.18 9.91 3.28
C LYS A 246 -24.32 8.65 3.09
N GLN A 247 -23.95 8.00 4.18
CA GLN A 247 -23.07 6.84 4.19
C GLN A 247 -23.87 5.54 3.94
N ARG A 248 -25.08 5.44 4.49
CA ARG A 248 -25.90 4.20 4.54
C ARG A 248 -26.89 4.04 3.38
N ALA A 249 -27.30 5.11 2.70
CA ALA A 249 -28.23 5.01 1.56
C ALA A 249 -27.58 4.45 0.28
N GLY A 250 -26.29 4.11 0.32
CA GLY A 250 -25.63 3.31 -0.71
C GLY A 250 -25.59 3.99 -2.08
N PRO A 251 -26.04 3.33 -3.18
CA PRO A 251 -26.06 3.93 -4.52
C PRO A 251 -26.82 5.26 -4.62
N LEU A 252 -27.79 5.51 -3.75
CA LEU A 252 -28.63 6.70 -3.82
C LEU A 252 -27.85 8.00 -3.55
N THR A 253 -26.92 7.98 -2.59
CA THR A 253 -26.15 9.16 -2.15
C THR A 253 -24.72 9.19 -2.69
N ARG A 254 -24.25 8.06 -3.23
CA ARG A 254 -22.91 7.91 -3.78
C ARG A 254 -22.72 8.76 -5.04
N LYS A 255 -21.59 9.50 -5.11
CA LYS A 255 -21.27 10.40 -6.22
C LYS A 255 -21.04 9.67 -7.54
N ASP A 256 -20.54 8.44 -7.48
CA ASP A 256 -20.29 7.52 -8.59
C ASP A 256 -21.56 6.77 -9.05
N ALA A 257 -22.70 7.02 -8.41
CA ALA A 257 -23.99 6.41 -8.73
C ALA A 257 -25.07 7.50 -8.88
N ALA A 258 -26.14 7.49 -8.08
CA ALA A 258 -27.25 8.43 -8.26
C ALA A 258 -26.96 9.85 -7.73
N GLY A 259 -25.99 10.01 -6.81
CA GLY A 259 -25.54 11.32 -6.34
C GLY A 259 -26.59 12.20 -5.69
N ILE A 260 -27.72 11.64 -5.23
CA ILE A 260 -28.83 12.40 -4.64
C ILE A 260 -28.38 12.94 -3.28
N ARG A 261 -28.60 14.25 -3.07
CA ARG A 261 -28.35 14.88 -1.77
C ARG A 261 -29.21 14.21 -0.69
N PRO A 262 -28.67 13.86 0.49
CA PRO A 262 -29.44 13.24 1.58
C PRO A 262 -30.72 14.00 1.91
N ASP A 263 -30.69 15.35 1.88
CA ASP A 263 -31.83 16.23 2.14
C ASP A 263 -33.04 16.03 1.19
N ARG A 264 -32.80 15.45 0.01
CA ARG A 264 -33.85 15.19 -1.00
C ARG A 264 -34.44 13.79 -0.88
N LEU A 265 -33.87 12.92 -0.05
CA LEU A 265 -34.40 11.57 0.13
C LEU A 265 -35.65 11.59 1.02
N PRO A 266 -36.65 10.73 0.74
CA PRO A 266 -37.90 10.69 1.51
C PRO A 266 -37.75 10.05 2.90
N PHE A 267 -36.53 9.66 3.28
CA PHE A 267 -36.18 9.04 4.56
C PHE A 267 -34.86 9.57 5.09
N ILE A 268 -34.63 9.34 6.38
CA ILE A 268 -33.39 9.61 7.12
C ILE A 268 -32.97 8.31 7.80
N ILE A 269 -31.68 7.97 7.77
CA ILE A 269 -31.13 6.81 8.47
C ILE A 269 -30.38 7.31 9.69
N TYR A 270 -30.92 7.02 10.87
CA TYR A 270 -30.25 7.30 12.14
C TYR A 270 -29.43 6.10 12.59
N SER A 271 -28.35 6.35 13.32
CA SER A 271 -27.47 5.31 13.83
C SER A 271 -26.87 5.66 15.20
N ILE A 272 -26.51 4.64 15.98
CA ILE A 272 -25.82 4.73 17.26
C ILE A 272 -24.89 3.53 17.41
N ASP A 273 -23.71 3.73 17.99
CA ASP A 273 -22.85 2.64 18.43
C ASP A 273 -23.10 2.40 19.92
N VAL A 274 -23.52 1.19 20.28
CA VAL A 274 -23.60 0.71 21.66
C VAL A 274 -22.27 0.04 22.02
N LEU A 275 -21.57 0.57 23.00
CA LEU A 275 -20.28 0.09 23.48
C LEU A 275 -20.50 -0.93 24.59
N LEU A 276 -19.89 -2.10 24.47
CA LEU A 276 -19.87 -3.13 25.51
C LEU A 276 -18.45 -3.21 26.07
N GLU A 277 -18.32 -2.96 27.36
CA GLU A 277 -17.03 -2.94 28.04
C GLU A 277 -16.29 -4.26 27.86
N GLY A 278 -15.00 -4.18 27.50
CA GLY A 278 -14.14 -5.35 27.27
C GLY A 278 -14.46 -6.17 26.01
N CYS A 279 -15.63 -5.98 25.39
CA CYS A 279 -16.12 -6.83 24.30
C CYS A 279 -16.03 -6.21 22.91
N GLY A 280 -16.40 -4.93 22.78
CA GLY A 280 -16.50 -4.27 21.48
C GLY A 280 -17.71 -3.35 21.40
N TRP A 281 -18.37 -3.32 20.25
CA TRP A 281 -19.55 -2.49 20.07
C TRP A 281 -20.57 -3.10 19.12
N ILE A 282 -21.81 -2.65 19.20
CA ILE A 282 -22.89 -3.01 18.30
C ILE A 282 -23.34 -1.74 17.61
N GLU A 283 -23.22 -1.71 16.30
CA GLU A 283 -23.72 -0.59 15.51
C GLU A 283 -25.21 -0.84 15.19
N LEU A 284 -26.07 0.10 15.54
CA LEU A 284 -27.50 0.05 15.28
C LEU A 284 -27.87 1.12 14.26
N THR A 285 -28.79 0.79 13.35
CA THR A 285 -29.36 1.74 12.40
C THR A 285 -30.87 1.59 12.28
N ALA A 286 -31.60 2.69 12.16
CA ALA A 286 -33.04 2.70 11.90
C ALA A 286 -33.34 3.73 10.81
N GLN A 287 -34.21 3.37 9.87
CA GLN A 287 -34.64 4.26 8.80
C GLN A 287 -36.00 4.86 9.15
N VAL A 288 -36.08 6.18 9.23
CA VAL A 288 -37.29 6.95 9.54
C VAL A 288 -37.76 7.68 8.28
N ARG A 289 -39.07 7.74 8.02
CA ARG A 289 -39.59 8.57 6.91
C ARG A 289 -39.47 10.04 7.28
N ARG A 290 -39.07 10.88 6.31
CA ARG A 290 -38.85 12.31 6.54
C ARG A 290 -40.14 13.05 6.93
N LYS A 291 -41.30 12.61 6.40
CA LYS A 291 -42.61 13.19 6.76
C LYS A 291 -42.93 12.95 8.24
N ASP A 292 -42.81 11.71 8.69
CA ASP A 292 -43.12 11.29 10.06
C ASP A 292 -42.21 12.02 11.07
N PHE A 293 -40.92 12.19 10.74
CA PHE A 293 -39.98 12.97 11.55
C PHE A 293 -40.37 14.45 11.65
N ARG A 294 -40.73 15.10 10.54
CA ARG A 294 -41.17 16.51 10.55
C ARG A 294 -42.43 16.72 11.38
N MET A 295 -43.40 15.81 11.27
CA MET A 295 -44.60 15.85 12.09
C MET A 295 -44.28 15.67 13.57
N ALA A 296 -43.32 14.80 13.91
CA ALA A 296 -42.87 14.63 15.29
C ALA A 296 -42.10 15.85 15.83
N GLU A 297 -41.34 16.55 15.00
CA GLU A 297 -40.70 17.82 15.37
C GLU A 297 -41.71 18.97 15.55
N GLU A 298 -42.73 19.06 14.69
CA GLU A 298 -43.73 20.13 14.71
C GLU A 298 -44.80 19.94 15.81
N ASN A 299 -45.18 18.69 16.10
CA ASN A 299 -46.17 18.36 17.13
C ASN A 299 -45.57 18.18 18.53
N GLY A 300 -44.26 18.37 18.70
CA GLY A 300 -43.59 18.23 19.99
C GLY A 300 -44.05 19.30 20.98
N SER A 301 -44.92 18.91 21.91
CA SER A 301 -45.23 19.68 23.11
C SER A 301 -43.95 20.01 23.89
N ILE A 302 -44.00 21.11 24.65
CA ILE A 302 -42.92 21.60 25.55
C ILE A 302 -42.40 20.50 26.50
N PHE A 303 -43.15 19.42 26.68
CA PHE A 303 -42.77 18.20 27.36
C PHE A 303 -43.11 16.98 26.46
N ASP A 304 -42.11 16.16 26.12
CA ASP A 304 -42.21 14.69 26.02
C ASP A 304 -42.42 13.92 24.69
N SER A 305 -42.14 14.45 23.49
CA SER A 305 -41.98 13.59 22.29
C SER A 305 -40.60 13.68 21.67
N ASN A 306 -39.75 12.70 21.94
CA ASN A 306 -38.45 12.56 21.28
C ASN A 306 -38.67 12.10 19.80
N PRO A 307 -38.29 12.89 18.79
CA PRO A 307 -38.52 12.54 17.39
C PRO A 307 -37.52 11.50 16.86
N TYR A 308 -36.49 11.16 17.64
CA TYR A 308 -35.47 10.18 17.26
C TYR A 308 -35.86 8.76 17.68
N PRO A 309 -35.50 7.72 16.90
CA PRO A 309 -35.69 6.34 17.31
C PRO A 309 -35.03 6.05 18.66
N GLU A 310 -35.73 5.36 19.54
CA GLU A 310 -35.27 5.06 20.90
C GLU A 310 -35.04 3.58 21.12
N LEU A 311 -34.11 3.27 22.01
CA LEU A 311 -33.85 1.92 22.48
C LEU A 311 -33.50 1.94 23.97
N GLU A 312 -33.83 0.86 24.64
CA GLU A 312 -33.36 0.57 26.00
C GLU A 312 -32.27 -0.51 25.97
N ILE A 313 -31.38 -0.44 26.95
CA ILE A 313 -30.34 -1.45 27.15
C ILE A 313 -30.40 -1.96 28.58
N ALA A 314 -30.50 -3.27 28.74
CA ALA A 314 -30.41 -3.94 30.03
C ALA A 314 -29.12 -4.76 30.11
N SER A 315 -28.41 -4.66 31.23
CA SER A 315 -27.14 -5.32 31.50
C SER A 315 -27.01 -5.64 33.00
N PRO A 316 -26.00 -6.42 33.42
CA PRO A 316 -25.73 -6.64 34.84
C PRO A 316 -25.54 -5.30 35.57
N GLU A 317 -26.33 -5.09 36.62
CA GLU A 317 -26.40 -3.87 37.43
C GLU A 317 -26.71 -2.57 36.66
N GLY A 318 -27.10 -2.66 35.38
CA GLY A 318 -27.21 -1.49 34.51
C GLY A 318 -25.85 -0.84 34.20
N ARG A 319 -24.75 -1.58 34.30
CA ARG A 319 -23.37 -1.08 34.07
C ARG A 319 -22.76 -1.68 32.80
N HIS A 320 -21.50 -1.31 32.51
CA HIS A 320 -20.66 -1.89 31.43
C HIS A 320 -21.13 -1.60 30.00
N VAL A 321 -22.07 -0.67 29.84
CA VAL A 321 -22.59 -0.22 28.55
C VAL A 321 -22.37 1.28 28.41
N GLY A 322 -21.97 1.71 27.21
CA GLY A 322 -21.95 3.12 26.83
C GLY A 322 -22.52 3.31 25.43
N VAL A 323 -22.69 4.56 25.02
CA VAL A 323 -23.07 4.89 23.64
C VAL A 323 -22.17 5.97 23.07
N ARG A 324 -22.01 5.97 21.75
CA ARG A 324 -21.27 7.02 21.05
C ARG A 324 -21.82 7.27 19.64
N ARG A 325 -21.28 8.31 19.00
CA ARG A 325 -21.46 8.56 17.57
C ARG A 325 -20.98 7.34 16.76
N PRO A 326 -21.78 6.88 15.77
CA PRO A 326 -21.47 5.68 15.00
C PRO A 326 -20.20 5.84 14.16
N MET A 327 -19.34 4.83 14.18
CA MET A 327 -18.13 4.78 13.35
C MET A 327 -18.40 4.39 11.90
N ASN A 328 -19.61 3.91 11.58
CA ASN A 328 -19.94 3.30 10.29
C ASN A 328 -19.05 2.09 9.96
N GLY A 329 -18.75 1.27 10.97
CA GLY A 329 -17.82 0.14 10.86
C GLY A 329 -18.24 -0.86 9.78
N TRP A 330 -19.55 -1.07 9.61
CA TRP A 330 -20.12 -1.99 8.61
C TRP A 330 -19.70 -1.64 7.17
N LEU A 331 -19.60 -0.34 6.85
CA LEU A 331 -19.21 0.10 5.52
C LEU A 331 -17.75 -0.23 5.20
N TYR A 332 -16.92 -0.38 6.23
CA TYR A 332 -15.51 -0.75 6.14
C TYR A 332 -15.26 -2.24 6.41
N SER A 333 -16.29 -3.01 6.77
CA SER A 333 -16.21 -4.47 6.92
C SER A 333 -16.45 -5.23 5.62
N GLY A 334 -16.46 -4.53 4.48
CA GLY A 334 -16.34 -5.16 3.17
C GLY A 334 -15.18 -6.15 3.12
N LYS A 335 -15.22 -7.09 2.14
CA LYS A 335 -14.16 -8.07 1.91
C LYS A 335 -12.83 -7.39 2.20
N LYS A 336 -11.96 -8.00 3.05
CA LYS A 336 -10.53 -7.65 3.03
C LYS A 336 -10.25 -7.42 1.54
N PRO A 337 -9.68 -6.27 1.11
CA PRO A 337 -9.14 -6.25 -0.24
C PRO A 337 -8.44 -7.58 -0.34
N GLY A 338 -8.74 -8.37 -1.38
CA GLY A 338 -8.14 -9.69 -1.47
C GLY A 338 -6.64 -9.55 -1.24
N SER A 339 -5.87 -10.61 -1.27
CA SER A 339 -4.52 -10.40 -1.75
C SER A 339 -4.56 -9.93 -3.22
N SER A 340 -5.21 -8.80 -3.54
CA SER A 340 -4.96 -7.95 -4.70
C SER A 340 -3.54 -7.48 -4.52
N ARG A 341 -2.61 -8.40 -4.84
CA ARG A 341 -1.18 -8.29 -4.82
C ARG A 341 -0.69 -7.73 -3.49
N ALA A 342 -0.17 -8.61 -2.62
CA ALA A 342 0.92 -8.21 -1.73
C ALA A 342 1.77 -7.24 -2.53
N THR A 343 1.75 -5.96 -2.14
CA THR A 343 2.23 -4.85 -2.95
C THR A 343 3.61 -5.27 -3.41
N THR A 344 3.73 -5.65 -4.68
CA THR A 344 5.01 -5.93 -5.30
C THR A 344 5.83 -4.72 -4.95
N ARG A 345 6.94 -4.92 -4.22
CA ARG A 345 7.85 -3.84 -3.80
C ARG A 345 7.86 -2.79 -4.91
N PRO A 346 7.60 -1.50 -4.61
CA PRO A 346 7.44 -0.49 -5.64
C PRO A 346 8.58 -0.65 -6.63
N ARG A 347 8.22 -0.96 -7.90
CA ARG A 347 9.20 -1.24 -8.94
C ARG A 347 10.20 -0.10 -8.93
N ARG A 348 11.48 -0.44 -8.75
CA ARG A 348 12.58 0.52 -8.72
C ARG A 348 12.43 1.45 -9.93
N SER A 349 12.48 2.76 -9.71
CA SER A 349 12.22 3.75 -10.76
C SER A 349 13.15 3.50 -11.94
N MET A 350 12.59 3.06 -13.07
CA MET A 350 13.33 2.81 -14.30
C MET A 350 13.72 4.10 -15.03
N LYS A 351 13.46 5.29 -14.47
CA LYS A 351 13.79 6.57 -15.14
C LYS A 351 15.29 6.70 -15.44
N GLY A 352 16.15 6.35 -14.48
CA GLY A 352 17.60 6.37 -14.65
C GLY A 352 18.08 5.32 -15.68
N ALA A 353 17.61 4.08 -15.55
CA ALA A 353 17.92 3.00 -16.49
C ALA A 353 17.44 3.31 -17.93
N LYS A 354 16.25 3.90 -18.08
CA LYS A 354 15.72 4.33 -19.39
C LYS A 354 16.51 5.50 -19.98
N LYS A 355 17.06 6.40 -19.17
CA LYS A 355 17.93 7.49 -19.65
C LYS A 355 19.26 6.92 -20.15
N MET A 356 19.88 6.01 -19.41
CA MET A 356 21.11 5.32 -19.82
C MET A 356 20.89 4.49 -21.10
N TYR A 357 19.79 3.75 -21.20
CA TYR A 357 19.45 3.00 -22.42
C TYR A 357 19.25 3.91 -23.64
N LYS A 358 18.71 5.12 -23.45
CA LYS A 358 18.58 6.09 -24.53
C LYS A 358 19.93 6.62 -25.00
N LEU A 359 20.84 6.91 -24.07
CA LEU A 359 22.21 7.39 -24.37
C LEU A 359 23.01 6.31 -25.12
N THR A 360 23.01 5.08 -24.63
CA THR A 360 23.69 3.96 -25.32
C THR A 360 23.05 3.65 -26.66
N SER A 361 21.72 3.78 -26.80
CA SER A 361 21.06 3.62 -28.09
C SER A 361 21.42 4.73 -29.09
N THR A 362 21.67 5.97 -28.64
CA THR A 362 22.12 7.04 -29.52
C THR A 362 23.56 6.85 -29.97
N GLU A 363 24.46 6.44 -29.07
CA GLU A 363 25.86 6.12 -29.40
C GLU A 363 25.93 4.94 -30.39
N GLN A 364 25.17 3.88 -30.13
CA GLN A 364 25.05 2.73 -31.05
C GLN A 364 24.53 3.15 -32.44
N LYS A 365 23.56 4.07 -32.51
CA LYS A 365 23.07 4.59 -33.79
C LYS A 365 24.12 5.42 -34.53
N LEU A 366 24.92 6.21 -33.82
CA LEU A 366 26.00 6.98 -34.44
C LEU A 366 27.09 6.05 -34.96
N LEU A 367 27.45 5.01 -34.22
CA LEU A 367 28.36 3.96 -34.69
C LEU A 367 27.79 3.26 -35.94
N GLU A 368 26.52 2.86 -35.91
CA GLU A 368 25.83 2.27 -37.07
C GLU A 368 25.77 3.20 -38.29
N LEU A 369 25.76 4.53 -38.10
CA LEU A 369 25.82 5.51 -39.19
C LEU A 369 27.23 5.60 -39.79
N ARG A 370 28.28 5.41 -38.99
CA ARG A 370 29.68 5.51 -39.39
C ARG A 370 30.17 4.28 -40.15
N THR A 371 29.87 3.07 -39.67
CA THR A 371 30.57 1.84 -40.08
C THR A 371 29.69 0.79 -40.78
N GLY A 372 28.36 0.96 -40.79
CA GLY A 372 27.47 -0.07 -41.34
C GLY A 372 27.47 -0.14 -42.88
N PRO A 373 26.90 -1.21 -43.48
CA PRO A 373 26.78 -1.34 -44.93
C PRO A 373 26.09 -0.11 -45.54
N GLY A 374 26.64 0.42 -46.63
CA GLY A 374 26.19 1.68 -47.24
C GLY A 374 26.86 2.95 -46.68
N ALA A 375 27.79 2.83 -45.72
CA ALA A 375 28.74 3.89 -45.42
C ALA A 375 29.79 3.95 -46.53
N ALA A 376 29.74 4.99 -47.37
CA ALA A 376 30.66 5.15 -48.48
C ALA A 376 30.88 6.64 -48.80
N ARG A 377 32.03 6.94 -49.42
CA ARG A 377 32.31 8.27 -49.97
C ARG A 377 32.00 8.28 -51.47
N LEU A 378 31.12 9.19 -51.86
CA LEU A 378 30.69 9.38 -53.24
C LEU A 378 31.74 10.20 -54.01
N SER A 379 31.83 9.96 -55.32
CA SER A 379 32.65 10.80 -56.21
C SER A 379 32.14 12.25 -56.19
N PRO A 380 33.02 13.27 -56.26
CA PRO A 380 32.62 14.69 -56.28
C PRO A 380 31.73 15.06 -57.47
N GLU A 381 31.64 14.20 -58.49
CA GLU A 381 30.76 14.38 -59.65
C GLU A 381 29.27 14.25 -59.30
N ILE A 382 28.92 13.64 -58.15
CA ILE A 382 27.52 13.41 -57.77
C ILE A 382 27.00 14.60 -56.95
N LYS A 383 25.96 15.28 -57.45
CA LYS A 383 25.39 16.47 -56.80
C LYS A 383 24.12 16.16 -56.01
N ALA A 384 23.29 15.25 -56.51
CA ALA A 384 22.04 14.88 -55.84
C ALA A 384 21.65 13.42 -56.04
N ILE A 385 20.93 12.87 -55.06
CA ILE A 385 20.29 11.55 -55.13
C ILE A 385 18.82 11.73 -54.78
N HIS A 386 17.94 11.26 -55.66
CA HIS A 386 16.49 11.26 -55.47
C HIS A 386 15.99 9.83 -55.28
N LEU A 387 15.16 9.61 -54.28
CA LEU A 387 14.55 8.32 -54.00
C LEU A 387 13.03 8.45 -54.02
N GLU A 388 12.37 7.73 -54.92
CA GLU A 388 10.91 7.70 -55.02
C GLU A 388 10.37 6.28 -54.82
N PHE A 389 9.38 6.12 -53.94
CA PHE A 389 8.70 4.84 -53.72
C PHE A 389 7.35 5.02 -53.00
N ALA A 390 6.50 3.99 -53.02
CA ALA A 390 5.20 4.00 -52.37
C ALA A 390 5.28 3.99 -50.83
N ALA A 391 4.30 4.59 -50.15
CA ALA A 391 4.28 4.66 -48.69
C ALA A 391 4.07 3.28 -48.01
N LYS A 392 3.32 2.39 -48.66
CA LYS A 392 3.07 1.01 -48.21
C LYS A 392 4.15 0.06 -48.75
N PHE A 393 4.36 -1.05 -48.04
CA PHE A 393 5.46 -1.98 -48.33
C PHE A 393 5.08 -3.09 -49.32
N ASP A 394 3.81 -3.12 -49.73
CA ASP A 394 3.27 -4.13 -50.64
C ASP A 394 3.90 -3.97 -52.03
N ASN A 395 3.66 -4.93 -52.93
CA ASN A 395 4.03 -4.83 -54.35
C ASN A 395 5.52 -4.51 -54.63
N GLY A 396 6.44 -5.01 -53.80
CA GLY A 396 7.89 -4.92 -54.07
C GLY A 396 8.59 -3.64 -53.60
N HIS A 397 7.95 -2.79 -52.79
CA HIS A 397 8.53 -1.53 -52.29
C HIS A 397 9.36 -1.68 -50.99
N PHE A 398 9.49 -2.91 -50.48
CA PHE A 398 10.21 -3.19 -49.21
C PHE A 398 11.70 -2.85 -49.29
N GLY A 399 12.37 -3.15 -50.41
CA GLY A 399 13.78 -2.86 -50.64
C GLY A 399 14.08 -1.35 -50.58
N ALA A 400 13.32 -0.55 -51.33
CA ALA A 400 13.41 0.92 -51.31
C ALA A 400 13.26 1.51 -49.89
N ARG A 401 12.30 1.01 -49.12
CA ARG A 401 12.09 1.43 -47.72
C ARG A 401 13.27 1.07 -46.81
N LYS A 402 13.93 -0.07 -47.04
CA LYS A 402 15.13 -0.47 -46.30
C LYS A 402 16.32 0.40 -46.66
N VAL A 403 16.51 0.69 -47.94
CA VAL A 403 17.54 1.61 -48.44
C VAL A 403 17.38 2.99 -47.81
N TRP A 404 16.16 3.55 -47.82
CA TRP A 404 15.85 4.84 -47.18
C TRP A 404 16.16 4.86 -45.68
N ARG A 405 15.80 3.80 -44.94
CA ARG A 405 15.92 3.78 -43.47
C ARG A 405 17.30 3.39 -42.97
N LYS A 406 18.04 2.55 -43.70
CA LYS A 406 19.32 1.97 -43.28
C LYS A 406 20.52 2.58 -43.99
N TYR A 407 20.45 2.77 -45.31
CA TYR A 407 21.65 3.06 -46.13
C TYR A 407 21.76 4.53 -46.51
N LEU A 408 20.67 5.17 -46.93
CA LEU A 408 20.68 6.59 -47.30
C LEU A 408 21.18 7.52 -46.16
N PRO A 409 20.84 7.29 -44.87
CA PRO A 409 21.38 8.08 -43.77
C PRO A 409 22.90 7.91 -43.58
N ARG A 410 23.43 6.71 -43.85
CA ARG A 410 24.87 6.40 -43.79
C ARG A 410 25.63 7.12 -44.91
N LEU A 411 25.09 7.07 -46.12
CA LEU A 411 25.62 7.83 -47.26
C LEU A 411 25.61 9.33 -46.97
N LYS A 412 24.51 9.88 -46.41
CA LYS A 412 24.42 11.31 -46.07
C LYS A 412 25.43 11.72 -45.01
N TYR A 413 25.71 10.86 -44.04
CA TYR A 413 26.68 11.12 -42.97
C TYR A 413 28.10 11.35 -43.52
N HIS A 414 28.53 10.53 -44.49
CA HIS A 414 29.84 10.66 -45.14
C HIS A 414 29.88 11.70 -46.27
N ASN A 415 28.72 12.09 -46.81
CA ASN A 415 28.60 13.01 -47.94
C ASN A 415 27.58 14.13 -47.64
N PRO A 416 27.88 15.04 -46.69
CA PRO A 416 26.93 16.09 -46.29
C PRO A 416 26.61 17.07 -47.42
N ALA A 417 27.54 17.28 -48.36
CA ALA A 417 27.38 18.18 -49.50
C ALA A 417 26.39 17.67 -50.57
N VAL A 418 26.20 16.35 -50.69
CA VAL A 418 25.30 15.76 -51.68
C VAL A 418 23.85 15.90 -51.23
N THR A 419 22.98 16.44 -52.08
CA THR A 419 21.57 16.63 -51.75
C THR A 419 20.82 15.31 -51.89
N MET A 420 20.24 14.79 -50.81
CA MET A 420 19.50 13.53 -50.82
C MET A 420 18.02 13.82 -50.52
N THR A 421 17.13 13.48 -51.45
CA THR A 421 15.69 13.77 -51.35
C THR A 421 14.87 12.49 -51.46
N VAL A 422 13.73 12.46 -50.79
CA VAL A 422 12.86 11.27 -50.73
C VAL A 422 11.41 11.69 -51.01
N SER A 423 10.89 11.27 -52.16
CA SER A 423 9.48 11.39 -52.53
C SER A 423 8.74 10.11 -52.15
N ARG A 424 7.61 10.25 -51.46
CA ARG A 424 6.73 9.12 -51.16
C ARG A 424 5.34 9.41 -51.66
N HIS A 425 4.80 8.52 -52.47
CA HIS A 425 3.44 8.61 -52.99
C HIS A 425 2.56 7.48 -52.44
N ASN A 426 1.24 7.62 -52.62
CA ASN A 426 0.26 6.64 -52.13
C ASN A 426 -0.11 5.57 -53.18
N ASP A 427 0.29 5.78 -54.44
CA ASP A 427 0.10 4.81 -55.51
C ASP A 427 1.01 3.60 -55.31
N GLN A 428 0.43 2.40 -55.28
CA GLN A 428 1.20 1.18 -55.03
C GLN A 428 1.85 0.62 -56.30
N GLU A 429 1.31 1.01 -57.46
CA GLU A 429 1.84 0.66 -58.78
C GLU A 429 2.81 1.72 -59.31
N GLY A 430 2.88 2.86 -58.62
CA GLY A 430 3.78 3.97 -58.91
C GLY A 430 5.27 3.61 -58.84
N LEU A 431 6.10 4.59 -59.19
CA LEU A 431 7.54 4.43 -59.38
C LEU A 431 8.25 3.96 -58.10
N SER A 432 9.25 3.10 -58.26
CA SER A 432 10.13 2.66 -57.17
C SER A 432 11.57 2.80 -57.63
N GLU A 433 12.03 4.03 -57.79
CA GLU A 433 13.27 4.37 -58.48
C GLU A 433 14.21 5.22 -57.61
N LEU A 434 15.50 4.96 -57.76
CA LEU A 434 16.58 5.77 -57.18
C LEU A 434 17.33 6.43 -58.33
N THR A 435 17.28 7.75 -58.40
CA THR A 435 17.94 8.56 -59.42
C THR A 435 19.18 9.23 -58.86
N VAL A 436 20.31 9.09 -59.54
CA VAL A 436 21.58 9.77 -59.22
C VAL A 436 21.80 10.88 -60.25
N HIS A 437 22.01 12.10 -59.77
CA HIS A 437 22.26 13.28 -60.60
C HIS A 437 23.73 13.68 -60.56
N TYR A 438 24.35 13.79 -61.73
CA TYR A 438 25.74 14.21 -61.89
C TYR A 438 25.84 15.72 -62.16
N ALA A 439 26.92 16.32 -61.70
CA ALA A 439 27.23 17.73 -61.92
C ALA A 439 27.55 17.97 -63.40
N THR A 440 26.97 19.02 -63.97
CA THR A 440 27.34 19.53 -65.28
C THR A 440 28.53 20.49 -65.17
N PRO A 441 29.44 20.57 -66.16
CA PRO A 441 30.63 21.43 -66.11
C PRO A 441 30.36 22.94 -65.89
N PHE A 442 29.12 23.41 -66.08
CA PHE A 442 28.74 24.82 -65.99
C PHE A 442 28.08 25.24 -64.67
N ASP A 443 27.88 24.33 -63.72
CA ASP A 443 27.00 24.58 -62.57
C ASP A 443 27.79 24.84 -61.26
N ASN A 444 28.68 25.83 -61.32
CA ASN A 444 29.32 26.43 -60.15
C ASN A 444 28.46 27.60 -59.66
N SER A 445 27.42 27.33 -58.89
CA SER A 445 26.69 28.36 -58.14
C SER A 445 26.20 27.79 -56.81
N ALA A 446 26.91 28.17 -55.76
CA ALA A 446 26.45 28.01 -54.39
C ALA A 446 25.31 29.02 -54.12
N ALA A 447 24.06 28.52 -54.10
CA ALA A 447 22.95 28.95 -53.23
C ALA A 447 21.58 28.70 -53.89
N ARG A 448 20.68 27.97 -53.21
CA ARG A 448 19.39 28.48 -52.69
C ARG A 448 18.47 27.36 -52.18
N SER A 449 17.54 27.81 -51.35
CA SER A 449 16.70 27.13 -50.37
C SER A 449 15.48 26.35 -50.90
N SER A 450 15.13 25.33 -50.12
CA SER A 450 13.82 24.68 -49.91
C SER A 450 12.57 25.26 -50.60
N SER A 451 12.08 24.54 -51.61
CA SER A 451 10.65 24.28 -51.83
C SER A 451 10.46 23.06 -52.73
N SER A 452 9.47 22.25 -52.39
CA SER A 452 9.12 20.97 -53.01
C SER A 452 8.30 21.14 -54.29
N THR A 453 8.88 20.76 -55.43
CA THR A 453 8.20 20.09 -56.55
C THR A 453 9.29 19.41 -57.36
N ALA A 454 9.26 18.08 -57.38
CA ALA A 454 10.18 17.24 -58.10
C ALA A 454 9.73 17.14 -59.56
N ASP A 455 10.03 18.15 -60.36
CA ASP A 455 10.39 17.93 -61.76
C ASP A 455 10.97 19.24 -62.32
N ASP A 456 12.00 19.09 -63.15
CA ASP A 456 12.54 20.12 -64.03
C ASP A 456 13.41 21.25 -63.43
N THR A 457 14.62 20.92 -62.94
CA THR A 457 15.79 21.83 -63.04
C THR A 457 17.15 21.14 -62.79
N PHE A 458 17.39 19.96 -63.36
CA PHE A 458 18.75 19.39 -63.43
C PHE A 458 19.02 18.93 -64.87
N GLN A 459 19.64 19.79 -65.67
CA GLN A 459 20.04 19.52 -67.08
C GLN A 459 21.32 18.66 -67.17
N GLY A 460 21.57 17.82 -66.17
CA GLY A 460 22.75 16.95 -66.09
C GLY A 460 22.46 15.50 -66.41
N ARG A 461 23.52 14.70 -66.58
CA ARG A 461 23.42 13.24 -66.70
C ARG A 461 22.70 12.68 -65.47
N ARG A 462 21.74 11.77 -65.70
CA ARG A 462 20.96 11.08 -64.67
C ARG A 462 21.02 9.59 -64.90
N ASP A 463 21.39 8.85 -63.86
CA ASP A 463 21.37 7.38 -63.89
C ASP A 463 20.27 6.89 -62.93
N VAL A 464 19.39 6.01 -63.42
CA VAL A 464 18.17 5.55 -62.71
C VAL A 464 18.32 4.07 -62.34
N ILE A 465 18.01 3.74 -61.08
CA ILE A 465 18.00 2.38 -60.55
C ILE A 465 16.56 2.02 -60.18
N ASP A 466 15.96 1.09 -60.91
CA ASP A 466 14.71 0.44 -60.48
C ASP A 466 14.98 -0.42 -59.25
N MET A 467 14.15 -0.30 -58.22
CA MET A 467 14.23 -1.02 -56.95
C MET A 467 13.06 -1.97 -56.72
N ARG A 468 12.09 -2.04 -57.65
CA ARG A 468 10.88 -2.83 -57.44
C ARG A 468 11.22 -4.32 -57.38
N HIS A 469 10.69 -5.01 -56.37
CA HIS A 469 10.96 -6.43 -56.11
C HIS A 469 12.44 -6.80 -55.88
N LYS A 470 13.33 -5.81 -55.70
CA LYS A 470 14.76 -6.05 -55.42
C LYS A 470 15.03 -6.09 -53.93
N HIS A 471 16.01 -6.90 -53.55
CA HIS A 471 16.48 -6.96 -52.16
C HIS A 471 17.40 -5.78 -51.84
N GLU A 472 17.46 -5.39 -50.57
CA GLU A 472 18.22 -4.22 -50.13
C GLU A 472 19.73 -4.28 -50.42
N SER A 473 20.32 -5.48 -50.45
CA SER A 473 21.73 -5.68 -50.81
C SER A 473 21.98 -5.45 -52.30
N GLU A 474 21.12 -5.97 -53.17
CA GLU A 474 21.24 -5.82 -54.62
C GLU A 474 21.11 -4.35 -55.06
N ILE A 475 20.18 -3.62 -54.44
CA ILE A 475 20.03 -2.17 -54.69
C ILE A 475 21.28 -1.41 -54.26
N LEU A 476 21.87 -1.80 -53.11
CA LEU A 476 23.08 -1.15 -52.61
C LEU A 476 24.28 -1.44 -53.50
N ASP A 477 24.49 -2.69 -53.91
CA ASP A 477 25.60 -3.08 -54.78
C ASP A 477 25.53 -2.35 -56.12
N ARG A 478 24.33 -2.27 -56.71
CA ARG A 478 24.11 -1.51 -57.94
C ARG A 478 24.35 -0.01 -57.78
N LEU A 479 23.96 0.56 -56.64
CA LEU A 479 24.23 1.96 -56.32
C LEU A 479 25.73 2.23 -56.17
N MET A 480 26.46 1.35 -55.47
CA MET A 480 27.90 1.47 -55.26
C MET A 480 28.68 1.34 -56.58
N GLU A 481 28.26 0.42 -57.46
CA GLU A 481 28.83 0.23 -58.79
C GLU A 481 28.64 1.47 -59.67
N LEU A 482 27.41 2.02 -59.74
CA LEU A 482 27.10 3.19 -60.57
C LEU A 482 27.75 4.48 -60.08
N THR A 483 27.87 4.63 -58.77
CA THR A 483 28.46 5.83 -58.15
C THR A 483 29.98 5.75 -58.03
N THR A 484 30.59 4.59 -58.34
CA THR A 484 32.00 4.28 -58.09
C THR A 484 32.45 4.63 -56.67
N ALA A 485 31.52 4.50 -55.71
CA ALA A 485 31.72 4.96 -54.35
C ALA A 485 32.72 4.09 -53.61
N VAL A 486 33.63 4.70 -52.86
CA VAL A 486 34.59 3.96 -52.04
C VAL A 486 33.93 3.61 -50.71
N PRO A 487 33.73 2.33 -50.38
CA PRO A 487 33.15 1.94 -49.10
C PRO A 487 34.07 2.37 -47.95
N TYR A 488 33.47 2.89 -46.89
CA TYR A 488 34.22 3.31 -45.70
C TYR A 488 34.73 2.06 -44.96
N LYS A 489 36.05 2.01 -44.72
CA LYS A 489 36.68 0.97 -43.91
C LYS A 489 36.74 1.43 -42.45
N ALA A 490 36.14 0.67 -41.55
CA ALA A 490 36.15 0.97 -40.12
C ALA A 490 37.57 0.94 -39.55
N SER A 491 37.87 1.88 -38.64
CA SER A 491 39.12 1.91 -37.89
C SER A 491 39.15 0.83 -36.80
N ALA A 492 40.34 0.49 -36.28
CA ALA A 492 40.51 -0.54 -35.24
C ALA A 492 39.71 -0.25 -33.95
N LEU A 493 39.56 1.03 -33.59
CA LEU A 493 38.73 1.44 -32.44
C LEU A 493 37.25 1.21 -32.71
N GLU A 494 36.75 1.57 -33.89
CA GLU A 494 35.34 1.37 -34.26
C GLU A 494 34.99 -0.12 -34.40
N LEU A 495 35.95 -0.97 -34.82
CA LEU A 495 35.79 -2.42 -34.83
C LEU A 495 35.61 -2.97 -33.41
N ALA A 496 36.45 -2.53 -32.46
CA ALA A 496 36.31 -2.91 -31.05
C ALA A 496 34.97 -2.44 -30.44
N GLU A 497 34.53 -1.21 -30.74
CA GLU A 497 33.22 -0.70 -30.31
C GLU A 497 32.06 -1.53 -30.90
N MET A 498 32.18 -2.00 -32.15
CA MET A 498 31.16 -2.87 -32.76
C MET A 498 31.12 -4.26 -32.11
N GLU A 499 32.28 -4.82 -31.78
CA GLU A 499 32.38 -6.09 -31.05
C GLU A 499 31.74 -5.99 -29.66
N GLU A 500 32.05 -4.93 -28.91
CA GLU A 500 31.44 -4.68 -27.59
C GLU A 500 29.92 -4.58 -27.71
N VAL A 501 29.40 -3.81 -28.68
CA VAL A 501 27.95 -3.68 -28.92
C VAL A 501 27.32 -5.03 -29.31
N ALA A 502 28.03 -5.88 -30.06
CA ALA A 502 27.55 -7.20 -30.43
C ALA A 502 27.48 -8.15 -29.23
N GLU A 503 28.49 -8.14 -28.37
CA GLU A 503 28.49 -8.89 -27.10
C GLU A 503 27.36 -8.43 -26.18
N ASP A 504 27.13 -7.12 -26.10
CA ASP A 504 26.07 -6.52 -25.32
C ASP A 504 24.68 -6.95 -25.82
N LYS A 505 24.49 -7.00 -27.15
CA LYS A 505 23.28 -7.54 -27.78
C LYS A 505 23.08 -9.02 -27.44
N ARG A 506 24.14 -9.83 -27.49
CA ARG A 506 24.11 -11.27 -27.12
C ARG A 506 23.70 -11.46 -25.66
N ARG A 507 24.30 -10.70 -24.74
CA ARG A 507 23.96 -10.75 -23.31
C ARG A 507 22.50 -10.37 -23.05
N ARG A 508 22.02 -9.27 -23.65
CA ARG A 508 20.62 -8.83 -23.51
C ARG A 508 19.63 -9.87 -24.04
N GLN A 509 19.99 -10.58 -25.11
CA GLN A 509 19.16 -11.65 -25.65
C GLN A 509 19.06 -12.84 -24.68
N GLN A 510 20.17 -13.30 -24.13
CA GLN A 510 20.20 -14.38 -23.14
C GLN A 510 19.41 -14.02 -21.87
N ASP A 511 19.53 -12.79 -21.37
CA ASP A 511 18.77 -12.31 -20.21
C ASP A 511 17.26 -12.26 -20.51
N ARG A 512 16.88 -11.84 -21.73
CA ARG A 512 15.48 -11.82 -22.18
C ARG A 512 14.89 -13.23 -22.22
N GLU A 513 15.62 -14.20 -22.76
CA GLU A 513 15.20 -15.60 -22.83
C GLU A 513 15.02 -16.19 -21.43
N ARG A 514 15.99 -15.98 -20.53
CA ARG A 514 15.91 -16.40 -19.13
C ARG A 514 14.70 -15.79 -18.41
N GLN A 515 14.44 -14.50 -18.59
CA GLN A 515 13.30 -13.83 -17.96
C GLN A 515 11.96 -14.30 -18.53
N THR A 516 11.91 -14.66 -19.81
CA THR A 516 10.71 -15.22 -20.46
C THR A 516 10.38 -16.58 -19.85
N GLN A 517 11.38 -17.48 -19.75
CA GLN A 517 11.23 -18.79 -19.11
C GLN A 517 10.75 -18.67 -17.66
N LEU A 518 11.34 -17.77 -16.86
CA LEU A 518 10.92 -17.53 -15.47
C LEU A 518 9.49 -17.01 -15.33
N ASN A 519 9.00 -16.25 -16.31
CA ASN A 519 7.63 -15.75 -16.29
C ASN A 519 6.65 -16.85 -16.72
N GLU A 520 7.03 -17.70 -17.67
CA GLU A 520 6.26 -18.86 -18.11
C GLU A 520 6.10 -19.88 -16.99
N THR A 521 7.18 -20.22 -16.27
CA THR A 521 7.12 -21.15 -15.13
C THR A 521 6.21 -20.62 -14.02
N LYS A 522 6.34 -19.35 -13.64
CA LYS A 522 5.45 -18.73 -12.63
C LYS A 522 3.99 -18.72 -13.07
N LYS A 523 3.71 -18.46 -14.34
CA LYS A 523 2.35 -18.48 -14.89
C LYS A 523 1.79 -19.91 -14.87
N HIS A 524 2.63 -20.90 -15.18
CA HIS A 524 2.26 -22.31 -15.14
C HIS A 524 1.95 -22.78 -13.70
N GLU A 525 2.84 -22.49 -12.74
CA GLU A 525 2.63 -22.79 -11.32
C GLU A 525 1.35 -22.14 -10.78
N GLN A 526 1.09 -20.87 -11.15
CA GLN A 526 -0.12 -20.18 -10.74
C GLN A 526 -1.38 -20.85 -11.29
N ASN A 527 -1.38 -21.22 -12.58
CA ASN A 527 -2.50 -21.91 -13.20
C ASN A 527 -2.76 -23.28 -12.55
N LEU A 528 -1.70 -24.03 -12.21
CA LEU A 528 -1.82 -25.32 -11.54
C LEU A 528 -2.44 -25.18 -10.14
N LEU A 529 -2.03 -24.17 -9.37
CA LEU A 529 -2.59 -23.86 -8.06
C LEU A 529 -4.06 -23.39 -8.14
N GLU A 530 -4.44 -22.68 -9.20
CA GLU A 530 -5.83 -22.28 -9.44
C GLU A 530 -6.71 -23.48 -9.80
N GLN A 531 -6.23 -24.42 -10.62
CA GLN A 531 -6.95 -25.66 -10.93
C GLN A 531 -7.15 -26.54 -9.69
N ALA A 532 -6.13 -26.71 -8.85
CA ALA A 532 -6.22 -27.50 -7.62
C ALA A 532 -7.20 -26.90 -6.58
N ARG A 533 -7.37 -25.57 -6.58
CA ARG A 533 -8.36 -24.88 -5.74
C ARG A 533 -9.78 -24.95 -6.30
N GLY A 534 -9.93 -25.10 -7.62
CA GLY A 534 -11.23 -25.23 -8.28
C GLY A 534 -11.84 -26.63 -8.17
N SER A 535 -11.03 -27.67 -7.95
CA SER A 535 -11.48 -29.07 -7.86
C SER A 535 -11.90 -29.52 -6.45
N THR A 536 -11.90 -28.63 -5.46
CA THR A 536 -12.25 -28.91 -4.06
C THR A 536 -13.53 -28.18 -3.59
N ALA A 537 -14.37 -27.73 -4.52
CA ALA A 537 -15.64 -27.07 -4.26
C ALA A 537 -16.84 -27.92 -4.70
#